data_AF-A0A7V6ALT6-F1
#
_entry.id   AF-A0A7V6ALT6-F1
#
_cell.length_a   1.000
_cell.length_b   1.000
_cell.length_c   1.000
_cell.angle_alpha   90.00
_cell.angle_beta   90.00
_cell.angle_gamma   90.00
#
_symmetry.space_group_name_H-M   'P 1'
#
loop_
_entity.id
_entity.type
_entity.pdbx_description
1 polymer ?
#
loop_
_entity_poly.entity_id
_entity_poly.type
_entity_poly.pdbx_seq_one_letter_code
_entity_poly.pdbx_strand_id
1 'polypeptide(L)'
;MSWLFDDEDLEARGNRQYTNGEITVFWQPGKCIHAAYCYRELIEVFNPRRRPWVNMHGAPTEKIIEVVNKCPTDALTWRWNDNEKNKSNPAYKIKQAIKHEQALLRDDTVFIHVAKDGPLVVK
;
A
#
# COMPACT_ATOMS: atom_id res chain seq x y z
N MET A 1 -19.57 -27.58 -10.10
CA MET A 1 -18.19 -27.06 -10.04
C MET A 1 -18.24 -25.53 -10.07
N SER A 2 -18.70 -24.93 -8.98
CA SER A 2 -18.58 -23.47 -8.79
C SER A 2 -17.18 -23.24 -8.26
N TRP A 3 -16.28 -22.78 -9.12
CA TRP A 3 -15.00 -22.24 -8.73
C TRP A 3 -15.25 -20.89 -8.06
N LEU A 4 -15.71 -20.95 -6.82
CA LEU A 4 -15.62 -19.85 -5.87
C LEU A 4 -14.13 -19.70 -5.56
N PHE A 5 -13.44 -18.95 -6.42
CA PHE A 5 -12.21 -18.30 -6.04
C PHE A 5 -12.66 -17.11 -5.20
N ASP A 6 -12.60 -17.26 -3.88
CA ASP A 6 -12.82 -16.16 -2.94
C ASP A 6 -11.93 -14.97 -3.36
N ASP A 7 -12.52 -13.78 -3.43
CA ASP A 7 -11.86 -12.50 -3.75
C ASP A 7 -10.63 -12.26 -2.83
N GLU A 8 -10.64 -12.88 -1.65
CA GLU A 8 -9.60 -12.88 -0.62
C GLU A 8 -8.27 -13.53 -1.09
N ASP A 9 -8.33 -14.45 -2.06
CA ASP A 9 -7.16 -15.16 -2.61
C ASP A 9 -6.42 -14.32 -3.69
N LEU A 10 -7.12 -13.41 -4.37
CA LEU A 10 -6.51 -12.49 -5.34
C LEU A 10 -5.73 -11.36 -4.65
N GLU A 11 -6.13 -10.97 -3.44
CA GLU A 11 -5.37 -10.04 -2.60
C GLU A 11 -4.07 -10.66 -2.02
N ALA A 12 -4.02 -11.99 -1.86
CA ALA A 12 -2.90 -12.70 -1.26
C ALA A 12 -1.76 -13.05 -2.25
N ARG A 13 -2.04 -13.22 -3.55
CA ARG A 13 -1.09 -13.85 -4.51
C ARG A 13 0.02 -12.93 -5.05
N GLY A 14 -0.04 -11.62 -4.81
CA GLY A 14 0.92 -10.67 -5.36
C GLY A 14 1.86 -10.00 -4.36
N ASN A 15 1.42 -9.87 -3.11
CA ASN A 15 2.08 -8.99 -2.15
C ASN A 15 3.33 -9.66 -1.58
N ARG A 16 4.50 -9.04 -1.80
CA ARG A 16 5.78 -9.55 -1.31
C ARG A 16 6.32 -8.67 -0.19
N GLN A 17 6.96 -9.30 0.78
CA GLN A 17 7.57 -8.62 1.92
C GLN A 17 9.06 -8.89 1.92
N TYR A 18 9.85 -7.84 2.18
CA TYR A 18 11.30 -7.89 2.23
C TYR A 18 11.77 -7.18 3.50
N THR A 19 12.63 -7.81 4.27
CA THR A 19 13.11 -7.26 5.54
C THR A 19 14.63 -7.26 5.60
N ASN A 20 15.23 -6.24 6.21
CA ASN A 20 16.65 -6.22 6.58
C ASN A 20 16.87 -6.36 8.10
N GLY A 21 15.81 -6.66 8.87
CA GLY A 21 15.85 -6.69 10.33
C GLY A 21 15.45 -5.36 10.99
N GLU A 22 15.73 -4.21 10.36
CA GLU A 22 15.32 -2.89 10.87
C GLU A 22 13.93 -2.49 10.37
N ILE A 23 13.73 -2.60 9.06
CA ILE A 23 12.47 -2.28 8.39
C ILE A 23 11.98 -3.47 7.56
N THR A 24 10.67 -3.50 7.35
CA THR A 24 10.03 -4.38 6.38
C THR A 24 9.41 -3.53 5.27
N VAL A 25 9.82 -3.78 4.04
CA VAL A 25 9.25 -3.20 2.81
C VAL A 25 8.21 -4.17 2.24
N PHE A 26 7.03 -3.64 1.94
CA PHE A 26 5.93 -4.34 1.32
C PHE A 26 5.81 -3.87 -0.13
N TRP A 27 5.68 -4.81 -1.04
CA TRP A 27 5.51 -4.55 -2.45
C TRP A 27 4.22 -5.17 -2.96
N GLN A 28 3.37 -4.32 -3.54
CA GLN A 28 2.07 -4.68 -4.09
C GLN A 28 2.11 -4.53 -5.63
N PRO A 29 2.35 -5.61 -6.40
CA PRO A 29 2.47 -5.52 -7.86
C PRO A 29 1.21 -4.97 -8.52
N GLY A 30 0.02 -5.27 -7.98
CA GLY A 30 -1.25 -4.79 -8.52
C GLY A 30 -1.42 -3.27 -8.51
N LYS A 31 -0.68 -2.56 -7.64
CA LYS A 31 -0.68 -1.08 -7.57
C LYS A 31 0.48 -0.42 -8.31
N CYS A 32 1.41 -1.22 -8.85
CA CYS A 32 2.63 -0.70 -9.46
C CYS A 32 2.38 -0.24 -10.90
N ILE A 33 2.43 1.08 -11.13
CA ILE A 33 2.31 1.68 -12.47
C ILE A 33 3.64 1.73 -13.25
N HIS A 34 4.70 1.11 -12.73
CA HIS A 34 6.03 1.08 -13.34
C HIS A 34 6.63 2.48 -13.63
N ALA A 35 6.38 3.45 -12.75
CA ALA A 35 6.93 4.81 -12.84
C ALA A 35 8.47 4.90 -12.75
N ALA A 36 9.16 3.78 -12.56
CA ALA A 36 10.61 3.63 -12.58
C ALA A 36 11.44 4.33 -11.49
N TYR A 37 10.83 5.12 -10.60
CA TYR A 37 11.54 5.78 -9.49
C TYR A 37 12.36 4.80 -8.64
N CYS A 38 11.78 3.66 -8.27
CA CYS A 38 12.43 2.70 -7.37
C CYS A 38 13.78 2.19 -7.88
N TYR A 39 13.83 1.69 -9.12
CA TYR A 39 15.04 1.09 -9.67
C TYR A 39 15.98 2.13 -10.30
N ARG A 40 15.49 3.31 -10.70
CA ARG A 40 16.34 4.39 -11.20
C ARG A 40 17.14 5.04 -10.08
N GLU A 41 16.50 5.29 -8.93
CA GLU A 41 17.13 5.94 -7.79
C GLU A 41 18.01 4.97 -6.98
N LEU A 42 17.60 3.69 -6.87
CA LEU A 42 18.29 2.73 -6.01
C LEU A 42 18.32 1.31 -6.60
N ILE A 43 19.01 1.18 -7.74
CA ILE A 43 19.18 -0.08 -8.48
C ILE A 43 19.86 -1.19 -7.65
N GLU A 44 20.63 -0.82 -6.62
CA GLU A 44 21.31 -1.76 -5.72
C GLU A 44 20.31 -2.54 -4.86
N VAL A 45 19.16 -1.92 -4.56
CA VAL A 45 18.06 -2.50 -3.78
C VAL A 45 16.94 -2.98 -4.70
N PHE A 46 16.43 -2.13 -5.58
CA PHE A 46 15.31 -2.46 -6.48
C PHE A 46 15.83 -2.76 -7.88
N ASN A 47 16.03 -4.03 -8.21
CA ASN A 47 16.55 -4.45 -9.50
C ASN A 47 15.61 -5.42 -10.23
N PRO A 48 14.83 -4.95 -11.24
CA PRO A 48 13.90 -5.81 -11.97
C PRO A 48 14.59 -6.91 -12.79
N ARG A 49 15.91 -6.82 -13.02
CA ARG A 49 16.70 -7.83 -13.74
C ARG A 49 17.26 -8.93 -12.83
N ARG A 50 17.21 -8.75 -11.50
CA ARG A 50 17.67 -9.75 -10.53
C ARG A 50 16.50 -10.53 -9.93
N ARG A 51 16.79 -11.72 -9.40
CA ARG A 51 15.87 -12.56 -8.62
C ARG A 51 16.60 -13.03 -7.37
N PRO A 52 16.18 -12.63 -6.16
CA PRO A 52 15.07 -11.71 -5.85
C PRO A 52 15.31 -10.30 -6.42
N TRP A 53 14.22 -9.61 -6.80
CA TRP A 53 14.30 -8.27 -7.39
C TRP A 53 14.49 -7.16 -6.35
N VAL A 54 14.21 -7.44 -5.08
CA VAL A 54 14.52 -6.55 -3.94
C VAL A 54 15.66 -7.15 -3.14
N ASN A 55 16.73 -6.38 -2.96
CA ASN A 55 17.87 -6.69 -2.10
C ASN A 55 17.97 -5.66 -0.98
N MET A 56 17.43 -5.97 0.19
CA MET A 56 17.37 -5.04 1.32
C MET A 56 18.74 -4.72 1.94
N HIS A 57 19.81 -5.42 1.54
CA HIS A 57 21.18 -5.16 1.98
C HIS A 57 21.98 -4.31 0.98
N GLY A 58 21.37 -3.89 -0.13
CA GLY A 58 22.06 -3.10 -1.16
C GLY A 58 22.32 -1.64 -0.78
N ALA A 59 21.67 -1.11 0.25
CA ALA A 59 21.79 0.28 0.67
C ALA A 59 21.41 0.44 2.16
N PRO A 60 21.81 1.56 2.81
CA PRO A 60 21.35 1.85 4.17
C PRO A 60 19.84 2.07 4.24
N THR A 61 19.24 1.71 5.37
CA THR A 61 17.79 1.78 5.67
C THR A 61 17.18 3.14 5.31
N GLU A 62 17.85 4.25 5.64
CA GLU A 62 17.37 5.61 5.36
C GLU A 62 17.13 5.86 3.86
N LYS A 63 18.07 5.43 3.01
CA LYS A 63 17.93 5.58 1.54
C LYS A 63 16.82 4.72 0.98
N ILE A 64 16.62 3.53 1.55
CA ILE A 64 15.51 2.65 1.16
C ILE A 64 14.18 3.34 1.46
N ILE A 65 14.03 3.92 2.66
CA ILE A 65 12.85 4.67 3.07
C ILE A 65 12.58 5.85 2.13
N GLU A 66 13.62 6.65 1.83
CA GLU A 66 13.50 7.81 0.92
C GLU A 66 12.94 7.40 -0.45
N VAL A 67 13.48 6.33 -1.04
CA VAL A 67 13.08 5.86 -2.36
C VAL A 67 11.70 5.21 -2.35
N VAL A 68 11.34 4.49 -1.27
CA VAL A 68 9.99 3.95 -1.10
C VAL A 68 8.97 5.10 -1.00
N ASN A 69 9.28 6.18 -0.29
CA ASN A 69 8.39 7.36 -0.16
C ASN A 69 8.21 8.13 -1.48
N LYS A 70 9.10 7.96 -2.47
CA LYS A 70 8.95 8.52 -3.83
C LYS A 70 7.95 7.73 -4.69
N CYS A 71 7.39 6.62 -4.20
CA CYS A 71 6.42 5.83 -4.95
C CYS A 71 5.06 6.56 -5.02
N PRO A 72 4.57 6.96 -6.21
CA PRO A 72 3.35 7.76 -6.33
C PRO A 72 2.06 6.97 -6.06
N THR A 73 2.11 5.63 -6.12
CA THR A 73 0.92 4.76 -6.05
C THR A 73 0.88 3.89 -4.80
N ASP A 74 1.75 4.14 -3.82
CA ASP A 74 1.91 3.30 -2.62
C ASP A 74 2.13 1.81 -2.94
N ALA A 75 2.61 1.48 -4.15
CA ALA A 75 2.95 0.11 -4.53
C ALA A 75 4.13 -0.43 -3.72
N LEU A 76 4.98 0.47 -3.22
CA LEU A 76 5.98 0.19 -2.21
C LEU A 76 5.59 0.92 -0.93
N THR A 77 5.52 0.19 0.18
CA THR A 77 5.33 0.76 1.50
C THR A 77 6.33 0.14 2.46
N TRP A 78 6.55 0.75 3.61
CA TRP A 78 7.50 0.26 4.60
C TRP A 78 6.98 0.44 6.02
N ARG A 79 7.54 -0.33 6.94
CA ARG A 79 7.26 -0.28 8.38
C ARG A 79 8.54 -0.55 9.15
N TRP A 80 8.73 0.11 10.31
CA TRP A 80 9.75 -0.31 11.26
C TRP A 80 9.36 -1.63 11.90
N ASN A 81 10.31 -2.54 12.03
CA ASN A 81 10.08 -3.77 12.81
C ASN A 81 9.95 -3.44 14.31
N ASP A 82 10.62 -2.38 14.75
CA ASP A 82 10.48 -1.81 16.08
C ASP A 82 9.18 -0.99 16.21
N ASN A 83 8.37 -1.31 17.22
CA ASN A 83 7.07 -0.65 17.42
C ASN A 83 7.23 0.80 17.89
N GLU A 84 8.25 1.11 18.69
CA GLU A 84 8.46 2.44 19.24
C GLU A 84 8.79 3.46 18.14
N LYS A 85 9.62 3.07 17.18
CA LYS A 85 9.93 3.90 15.99
C LYS A 85 8.73 4.15 15.08
N ASN A 86 7.72 3.29 15.07
CA ASN A 86 6.51 3.54 14.28
C ASN A 86 5.64 4.67 14.89
N LYS A 87 5.64 4.85 16.22
CA LYS A 87 4.84 5.88 16.90
C LYS A 87 5.29 7.31 16.57
N SER A 88 6.56 7.50 16.23
CA SER A 88 7.12 8.80 15.85
C SER A 88 6.97 9.12 14.36
N ASN A 89 6.61 8.16 13.50
CA ASN A 89 6.47 8.39 12.07
C ASN A 89 5.15 9.15 11.78
N PRO A 90 5.21 10.41 11.27
CA PRO A 90 4.01 11.19 10.97
C PRO A 90 3.10 10.53 9.92
N ALA A 91 3.67 9.76 8.98
CA ALA A 91 2.89 9.02 7.98
C ALA A 91 2.05 7.89 8.61
N TYR A 92 2.52 7.29 9.71
CA TYR A 92 1.78 6.25 10.44
C TYR A 92 0.62 6.83 11.25
N LYS A 93 0.78 8.03 11.83
CA LYS A 93 -0.30 8.75 12.51
C LYS A 93 -1.43 9.12 11.56
N ILE A 94 -1.12 9.57 10.35
CA ILE A 94 -2.12 9.95 9.34
C ILE A 94 -2.99 8.74 8.96
N LYS A 95 -2.40 7.57 8.67
CA LYS A 95 -3.19 6.37 8.34
C LYS A 95 -4.06 5.86 9.50
N GLN A 96 -3.59 5.95 10.75
CA GLN A 96 -4.40 5.57 11.92
C GLN A 96 -5.56 6.54 12.18
N ALA A 97 -5.33 7.85 12.03
CA ALA A 97 -6.38 8.84 12.17
C ALA A 97 -7.48 8.66 11.11
N ILE A 98 -7.09 8.42 9.85
CA ILE A 98 -8.02 8.13 8.74
C ILE A 98 -8.81 6.84 8.99
N LYS A 99 -8.17 5.78 9.51
CA LYS A 99 -8.86 4.52 9.84
C LYS A 99 -9.90 4.72 10.96
N HIS A 100 -9.62 5.57 11.94
CA HIS A 100 -10.56 5.90 13.01
C HIS A 100 -11.74 6.74 12.50
N GLU A 101 -11.48 7.69 11.59
CA GLU A 101 -12.53 8.51 10.97
C GLU A 101 -13.42 7.70 10.02
N GLN A 102 -12.85 6.79 9.22
CA GLN A 102 -13.59 5.85 8.37
C GLN A 102 -14.41 4.82 9.15
N ALA A 103 -14.01 4.50 10.39
CA ALA A 103 -14.80 3.66 11.29
C ALA A 103 -15.93 4.43 12.03
N LEU A 104 -15.88 5.77 12.02
CA LEU A 104 -16.89 6.67 12.63
C LEU A 104 -17.90 7.21 11.61
N LEU A 105 -17.66 7.03 10.31
CA LEU A 105 -18.70 7.13 9.28
C LEU A 105 -19.60 5.90 9.38
N ARG A 106 -20.63 6.00 10.23
CA ARG A 106 -21.75 5.06 10.20
C ARG A 106 -22.41 5.10 8.82
N ASP A 107 -22.93 3.93 8.45
CA ASP A 107 -23.56 3.61 7.17
C ASP A 107 -24.94 4.28 7.06
N ASP A 108 -24.97 5.60 6.94
CA ASP A 108 -26.19 6.37 6.64
C ASP A 108 -26.09 7.07 5.27
N THR A 109 -25.17 6.61 4.41
CA THR A 109 -25.10 7.08 3.03
C THR A 109 -26.27 6.51 2.23
N VAL A 110 -27.33 7.30 2.10
CA VAL A 110 -28.48 6.98 1.25
C VAL A 110 -28.09 7.20 -0.22
N PHE A 111 -28.01 6.12 -0.99
CA PHE A 111 -27.76 6.17 -2.43
C PHE A 111 -29.03 6.62 -3.16
N ILE A 112 -29.06 7.87 -3.64
CA ILE A 112 -30.15 8.39 -4.48
C ILE A 112 -29.80 8.13 -5.95
N HIS A 113 -30.48 7.17 -6.57
CA HIS A 113 -30.45 7.00 -8.02
C HIS A 113 -31.44 7.98 -8.68
N VAL A 114 -30.91 9.05 -9.29
CA VAL A 114 -31.72 10.04 -10.01
C VAL A 114 -31.85 9.62 -11.48
N ALA A 115 -33.04 9.17 -11.87
CA ALA A 115 -33.40 9.02 -13.29
C ALA A 115 -33.89 10.37 -13.84
N LYS A 116 -33.57 10.67 -15.11
CA LYS A 116 -34.04 11.89 -15.78
C LYS A 116 -35.58 11.85 -15.85
N ASP A 117 -36.24 12.85 -15.26
CA ASP A 117 -37.71 13.03 -15.18
C ASP A 117 -38.50 12.06 -14.27
N GLY A 118 -37.86 11.41 -13.30
CA GLY A 118 -38.55 10.59 -12.28
C GLY A 118 -38.95 11.41 -11.02
N PRO A 119 -40.08 11.10 -10.36
CA PRO A 119 -40.45 11.76 -9.10
C PRO A 119 -39.49 11.35 -7.98
N LEU A 120 -38.84 12.32 -7.34
CA LEU A 120 -37.98 12.11 -6.18
C LEU A 120 -38.85 11.79 -4.96
N VAL A 121 -38.74 10.60 -4.39
CA VAL A 121 -39.41 10.26 -3.12
C VAL A 121 -38.33 10.05 -2.06
N VAL A 122 -38.17 11.05 -1.19
CA VAL A 122 -37.36 10.95 0.03
C VAL A 122 -38.32 10.58 1.16
N LYS A 123 -38.01 9.55 1.95
CA LYS A 123 -38.78 9.17 3.14
C LYS A 123 -37.86 9.12 4.36
#